data_AF-A0A348V381-F1
#
_entry.id   AF-A0A348V381-F1
#
_cell.length_a   1.000
_cell.length_b   1.000
_cell.length_c   1.000
_cell.angle_alpha   90.00
_cell.angle_beta   90.00
_cell.angle_gamma   90.00
#
_symmetry.space_group_name_H-M   'P 1'
#
loop_
_entity.id
_entity.type
_entity.pdbx_description
1 polymer ?
#
loop_
_entity_poly.entity_id
_entity_poly.type
_entity_poly.pdbx_seq_one_letter_code
_entity_poly.pdbx_strand_id
1 'polypeptide(L)'
;MPEKVSLIRQIIKVLAILGLLTAAITAGLMVLARLSLGSGSELRQLAGVDFLLSRGLVVAIISLLFGLAGLKTASGIKHGRRWSWLAALLLAILLLALFPVGTIFGLKLLFDLFQREVKDWFRHPENYQGIPTRTEPKAFGVNVDLISQLEKKSRPGKG
;
A
#
# COMPACT_ATOMS: atom_id res chain seq x y z
N MET A 1 -0.69 -10.93 -12.14
CA MET A 1 0.38 -10.35 -11.28
C MET A 1 1.46 -11.41 -11.13
N PRO A 2 2.73 -11.08 -11.36
CA PRO A 2 3.83 -12.04 -11.27
C PRO A 2 4.09 -12.52 -9.83
N GLU A 3 4.71 -13.70 -9.67
CA GLU A 3 4.88 -14.34 -8.36
C GLU A 3 5.74 -13.49 -7.41
N LYS A 4 6.86 -12.95 -7.89
CA LYS A 4 7.77 -12.12 -7.07
C LYS A 4 7.10 -10.84 -6.60
N VAL A 5 6.28 -10.22 -7.45
CA VAL A 5 5.54 -9.01 -7.08
C VAL A 5 4.49 -9.36 -6.01
N SER A 6 3.83 -10.51 -6.13
CA SER A 6 2.87 -10.98 -5.13
C SER A 6 3.54 -11.23 -3.78
N LEU A 7 4.73 -11.83 -3.80
CA LEU A 7 5.56 -12.07 -2.62
C LEU A 7 5.97 -10.75 -1.94
N ILE A 8 6.49 -9.78 -2.70
CA ILE A 8 6.81 -8.43 -2.18
C ILE A 8 5.59 -7.81 -1.50
N ARG A 9 4.42 -7.87 -2.16
CA ARG A 9 3.17 -7.34 -1.61
C ARG A 9 2.78 -8.05 -0.30
N GLN A 10 2.93 -9.38 -0.23
CA GLN A 10 2.64 -10.15 0.97
C GLN A 10 3.58 -9.79 2.12
N ILE A 11 4.89 -9.71 1.87
CA ILE A 11 5.87 -9.30 2.90
C ILE A 11 5.50 -7.93 3.46
N ILE A 12 5.28 -6.93 2.58
CA ILE A 12 4.92 -5.58 3.02
C ILE A 12 3.59 -5.59 3.79
N LYS A 13 2.59 -6.35 3.34
CA LYS A 13 1.29 -6.44 4.02
C LYS A 13 1.42 -7.05 5.42
N VAL A 14 2.18 -8.14 5.56
CA VAL A 14 2.41 -8.80 6.86
C VAL A 14 3.14 -7.84 7.81
N LEU A 15 4.21 -7.19 7.35
CA LEU A 15 4.96 -6.23 8.16
C LEU A 15 4.12 -5.02 8.55
N ALA A 16 3.26 -4.56 7.65
CA ALA A 16 2.36 -3.45 7.93
C ALA A 16 1.31 -3.80 8.99
N ILE A 17 0.71 -5.00 8.91
CA ILE A 17 -0.20 -5.51 9.94
C ILE A 17 0.54 -5.65 11.27
N LEU A 18 1.77 -6.16 11.26
CA LEU A 18 2.59 -6.27 12.46
C LEU A 18 2.83 -4.90 13.11
N GLY A 19 3.17 -3.87 12.32
CA GLY A 19 3.32 -2.50 12.81
C GLY A 19 2.02 -1.93 13.41
N LEU A 20 0.87 -2.18 12.78
CA LEU A 20 -0.43 -1.79 13.33
C LEU A 20 -0.74 -2.51 14.66
N LEU A 21 -0.44 -3.80 14.75
CA LEU A 21 -0.61 -4.57 15.99
C LEU A 21 0.30 -4.03 17.10
N THR A 22 1.56 -3.74 16.80
CA THR A 22 2.48 -3.12 17.75
C THR A 22 1.92 -1.79 18.25
N ALA A 23 1.45 -0.92 17.35
CA ALA A 23 0.85 0.35 17.73
C ALA A 23 -0.38 0.17 18.63
N ALA A 24 -1.28 -0.76 18.28
CA ALA A 24 -2.49 -1.05 19.04
C ALA A 24 -2.18 -1.61 20.44
N ILE A 25 -1.24 -2.55 20.53
CA ILE A 25 -0.82 -3.15 21.80
C ILE A 25 -0.16 -2.09 22.68
N THR A 26 0.78 -1.30 22.16
CA THR A 26 1.45 -0.26 22.93
C THR A 26 0.45 0.80 23.42
N ALA A 27 -0.46 1.25 22.57
CA ALA A 27 -1.52 2.17 22.97
C ALA A 27 -2.43 1.57 24.06
N GLY A 28 -2.83 0.30 23.90
CA GLY A 28 -3.63 -0.42 24.90
C GLY A 28 -2.92 -0.53 26.25
N LEU A 29 -1.64 -0.89 26.25
CA LEU A 29 -0.83 -0.94 27.47
C LEU A 29 -0.71 0.43 28.14
N MET A 30 -0.57 1.51 27.37
CA MET A 30 -0.52 2.87 27.92
C MET A 30 -1.85 3.26 28.58
N VAL A 31 -2.98 2.95 27.94
CA VAL A 31 -4.31 3.20 28.51
C VAL A 31 -4.50 2.40 29.80
N LEU A 32 -4.19 1.10 29.78
CA LEU A 32 -4.28 0.24 30.97
C LEU A 32 -3.36 0.74 32.09
N ALA A 33 -2.11 1.06 31.80
CA ALA A 33 -1.17 1.60 32.78
C ALA A 33 -1.67 2.91 33.40
N ARG A 34 -2.32 3.77 32.60
CA ARG A 34 -2.90 5.03 33.09
C ARG A 34 -4.11 4.80 34.00
N LEU A 35 -4.95 3.83 33.68
CA LEU A 35 -6.16 3.48 34.44
C LEU A 35 -5.84 2.73 35.74
N SER A 36 -4.90 1.79 35.72
CA SER A 36 -4.58 0.93 36.87
C SER A 36 -3.78 1.63 37.97
N LEU A 37 -2.91 2.58 37.64
CA LEU A 37 -1.98 3.18 38.61
C LEU A 37 -2.39 4.60 39.07
N GLY A 38 -3.53 5.12 38.60
CA GLY A 38 -4.12 6.38 39.11
C GLY A 38 -3.21 7.61 38.94
N SER A 39 -3.33 8.61 39.83
CA SER A 39 -2.53 9.84 39.81
C SER A 39 -1.27 9.80 40.68
N GLY A 40 -1.03 8.71 41.43
CA GLY A 40 0.13 8.58 42.31
C GLY A 40 1.44 8.58 41.53
N SER A 41 2.25 9.62 41.67
CA SER A 41 3.50 9.82 40.92
C SER A 41 4.58 8.82 41.29
N GLU A 42 4.71 8.47 42.57
CA GLU A 42 5.77 7.56 43.06
C GLU A 42 5.58 6.13 42.56
N LEU A 43 4.37 5.57 42.68
CA LEU A 43 4.08 4.22 42.15
C LEU A 43 4.23 4.14 40.62
N ARG A 44 3.86 5.19 39.89
CA ARG A 44 3.98 5.22 38.42
C ARG A 44 5.43 5.27 37.97
N GLN A 45 6.28 5.96 38.72
CA GLN A 45 7.70 6.03 38.43
C GLN A 45 8.42 4.71 38.75
N LEU A 46 8.13 4.08 39.90
CA LEU A 46 8.66 2.75 40.23
C LEU A 46 8.18 1.66 39.28
N ALA A 47 6.93 1.71 38.82
CA ALA A 47 6.37 0.76 37.86
C ALA A 47 6.80 1.03 36.40
N GLY A 48 7.60 2.07 36.15
CA GLY A 48 8.09 2.39 34.81
C GLY A 48 7.03 2.95 33.84
N VAL A 49 5.89 3.41 34.36
CA VAL A 49 4.77 3.93 33.54
C VAL A 49 5.18 5.20 32.81
N ASP A 50 5.96 6.07 33.42
CA ASP A 50 6.39 7.33 32.78
C ASP A 50 7.37 7.07 31.62
N PHE A 51 8.19 6.03 31.74
CA PHE A 51 9.02 5.54 30.63
C PHE A 51 8.14 4.98 29.50
N LEU A 52 7.15 4.14 29.84
CA LEU A 52 6.21 3.59 28.86
C LEU A 52 5.38 4.70 28.19
N LEU A 53 4.94 5.72 28.92
CA LEU A 53 4.16 6.83 28.35
C LEU A 53 5.00 7.69 27.42
N SER A 54 6.24 8.01 27.78
CA SER A 54 7.12 8.82 26.93
C SER A 54 7.62 8.06 25.70
N ARG A 55 8.21 6.88 25.89
CA ARG A 55 8.79 6.08 24.79
C ARG A 55 7.75 5.27 24.04
N GLY A 56 6.76 4.72 24.73
CA GLY A 56 5.68 3.95 24.12
C GLY A 56 4.84 4.81 23.19
N LEU A 57 4.62 6.10 23.49
CA LEU A 57 3.93 6.99 22.55
C LEU A 57 4.69 7.13 21.23
N VAL A 58 6.00 7.36 21.30
CA VAL A 58 6.87 7.48 20.12
C VAL A 58 6.85 6.17 19.32
N VAL A 59 6.99 5.04 20.00
CA VAL A 59 6.94 3.71 19.36
C VAL A 59 5.58 3.46 18.71
N ALA A 60 4.47 3.81 19.38
CA ALA A 60 3.12 3.64 18.85
C ALA A 60 2.90 4.49 17.59
N ILE A 61 3.33 5.75 17.61
CA ILE A 61 3.20 6.66 16.46
C ILE A 61 4.03 6.16 15.27
N ILE A 62 5.30 5.83 15.49
CA ILE A 62 6.18 5.32 14.42
C ILE A 62 5.62 4.02 13.83
N SER A 63 5.17 3.10 14.70
CA SER A 63 4.59 1.81 14.28
C SER A 63 3.29 2.00 13.50
N LEU A 64 2.45 2.95 13.90
CA LEU A 64 1.22 3.30 13.21
C LEU A 64 1.50 3.87 11.82
N LEU A 65 2.41 4.85 11.72
CA LEU A 65 2.81 5.45 10.45
C LEU A 65 3.42 4.41 9.52
N PHE A 66 4.30 3.55 10.05
CA PHE A 66 4.89 2.44 9.31
C PHE A 66 3.82 1.48 8.79
N GLY A 67 2.87 1.07 9.63
CA GLY A 67 1.77 0.19 9.27
C GLY A 67 0.87 0.78 8.18
N LEU A 68 0.48 2.04 8.30
CA LEU A 68 -0.34 2.73 7.31
C LEU A 68 0.40 2.92 5.98
N ALA A 69 1.68 3.33 6.03
CA ALA A 69 2.52 3.47 4.85
C ALA A 69 2.70 2.12 4.13
N GLY A 70 2.90 1.04 4.88
CA GLY A 70 2.99 -0.31 4.34
C GLY A 70 1.69 -0.78 3.69
N LEU A 71 0.53 -0.57 4.32
CA LEU A 71 -0.77 -0.89 3.71
C LEU A 71 -1.01 -0.11 2.41
N LYS A 72 -0.73 1.20 2.41
CA LYS A 72 -0.85 2.05 1.22
C LYS A 72 0.10 1.59 0.12
N THR A 73 1.32 1.19 0.47
CA THR A 73 2.30 0.64 -0.47
C THR A 73 1.83 -0.68 -1.06
N ALA A 74 1.37 -1.63 -0.23
CA ALA A 74 0.83 -2.91 -0.70
C ALA A 74 -0.38 -2.73 -1.62
N SER A 75 -1.26 -1.77 -1.32
CA SER A 75 -2.37 -1.40 -2.20
C SER A 75 -1.86 -0.79 -3.52
N GLY A 76 -0.86 0.10 -3.46
CA GLY A 76 -0.21 0.64 -4.64
C GLY A 76 0.41 -0.43 -5.55
N ILE A 77 1.05 -1.44 -4.95
CA ILE A 77 1.66 -2.57 -5.67
C ILE A 77 0.60 -3.42 -6.37
N LYS A 78 -0.54 -3.67 -5.70
CA LYS A 78 -1.69 -4.38 -6.29
C LYS A 78 -2.17 -3.70 -7.58
N HIS A 79 -2.18 -2.37 -7.60
CA HIS A 79 -2.64 -1.56 -8.74
C HIS A 79 -1.50 -1.15 -9.69
N GLY A 80 -0.30 -1.75 -9.59
CA GLY A 80 0.81 -1.43 -10.50
C GLY A 80 1.29 0.02 -10.44
N ARG A 81 1.08 0.75 -9.33
CA ARG A 81 1.40 2.18 -9.27
C ARG A 81 2.91 2.42 -9.26
N ARG A 82 3.44 3.25 -10.17
CA ARG A 82 4.87 3.60 -10.23
C ARG A 82 5.43 4.12 -8.90
N TRP A 83 4.68 4.94 -8.17
CA TRP A 83 5.10 5.46 -6.86
C TRP A 83 5.25 4.37 -5.79
N SER A 84 4.56 3.23 -5.95
CA SER A 84 4.63 2.13 -4.99
C SER A 84 5.95 1.37 -5.05
N TRP A 85 6.66 1.40 -6.19
CA TRP A 85 8.01 0.87 -6.29
C TRP A 85 8.99 1.67 -5.41
N LEU A 86 8.92 3.01 -5.48
CA LEU A 86 9.75 3.88 -4.65
C LEU A 86 9.40 3.75 -3.15
N ALA A 87 8.11 3.65 -2.84
CA ALA A 87 7.67 3.42 -1.45
C ALA A 87 8.15 2.05 -0.92
N ALA A 88 8.09 0.99 -1.72
CA ALA A 88 8.62 -0.32 -1.35
C ALA A 88 10.14 -0.30 -1.12
N LEU A 89 10.89 0.46 -1.95
CA LEU A 89 12.32 0.67 -1.78
C LEU A 89 12.63 1.36 -0.44
N LEU A 90 11.92 2.45 -0.12
CA LEU A 90 12.09 3.17 1.14
C LEU A 90 11.77 2.28 2.35
N LEU A 91 10.68 1.50 2.27
CA LEU A 91 10.36 0.53 3.32
C LEU A 91 11.45 -0.53 3.49
N ALA A 92 12.02 -1.04 2.39
CA ALA A 92 13.10 -2.03 2.44
C ALA A 92 14.34 -1.49 3.15
N ILE A 93 14.73 -0.24 2.87
CA ILE A 93 15.85 0.43 3.54
C ILE A 93 15.54 0.65 5.03
N LEU A 94 14.32 1.08 5.35
CA LEU A 94 13.90 1.27 6.74
C LEU A 94 13.93 -0.04 7.53
N LEU A 95 13.54 -1.15 6.89
CA LEU A 95 13.57 -2.49 7.47
C LEU A 95 15.00 -2.96 7.79
N LEU A 96 16.01 -2.55 7.01
CA LEU A 96 17.41 -2.88 7.28
C LEU A 96 17.87 -2.42 8.67
N ALA A 97 17.34 -1.30 9.16
CA ALA A 97 17.64 -0.77 10.49
C ALA A 97 17.03 -1.61 11.64
N LEU A 98 16.02 -2.44 11.35
CA LEU A 98 15.40 -3.34 12.32
C LEU A 98 16.15 -4.69 12.35
N PHE A 99 17.31 -4.71 13.01
CA PHE A 99 18.10 -5.93 13.15
C PHE A 99 17.50 -6.87 14.23
N PRO A 100 17.47 -8.21 14.03
CA PRO A 100 17.89 -8.95 12.81
C PRO A 100 16.74 -9.25 11.83
N VAL A 101 15.50 -9.33 12.32
CA VAL A 101 14.35 -9.81 11.53
C VAL A 101 14.04 -8.87 10.36
N GLY A 102 14.03 -7.56 10.61
CA GLY A 102 13.81 -6.55 9.58
C GLY A 102 14.91 -6.56 8.53
N THR A 103 16.17 -6.82 8.91
CA THR A 103 17.29 -6.92 7.96
C THR A 103 17.09 -8.06 6.96
N ILE A 104 16.64 -9.24 7.40
CA ILE A 104 16.37 -10.37 6.50
C ILE A 104 15.29 -10.01 5.48
N PHE A 105 14.16 -9.49 5.95
CA PHE A 105 13.05 -9.10 5.07
C PHE A 105 13.41 -7.92 4.17
N GLY A 106 14.14 -6.93 4.69
CA GLY A 106 14.56 -5.75 3.95
C GLY A 106 15.54 -6.11 2.83
N LEU A 107 16.53 -6.97 3.08
CA LEU A 107 17.42 -7.48 2.04
C LEU A 107 16.65 -8.28 0.99
N LYS A 108 15.75 -9.17 1.42
CA LYS A 108 14.91 -9.97 0.51
C LYS A 108 14.07 -9.07 -0.40
N LEU A 109 13.41 -8.08 0.18
CA LEU A 109 12.64 -7.06 -0.55
C LEU A 109 13.51 -6.30 -1.54
N LEU A 110 14.70 -5.87 -1.13
CA LEU A 110 15.61 -5.11 -1.97
C LEU A 110 16.03 -5.94 -3.18
N PHE A 111 16.48 -7.19 -2.98
CA PHE A 111 16.85 -8.09 -4.07
C PHE A 111 15.69 -8.37 -5.01
N ASP A 112 14.49 -8.66 -4.47
CA ASP A 112 13.32 -8.97 -5.29
C ASP A 112 12.87 -7.74 -6.10
N LEU A 113 12.99 -6.53 -5.54
CA LEU A 113 12.60 -5.27 -6.19
C LEU A 113 13.45 -4.92 -7.42
N PHE A 114 14.72 -5.36 -7.46
CA PHE A 114 15.62 -5.11 -8.57
C PHE A 114 15.54 -6.14 -9.72
N GLN A 115 14.74 -7.21 -9.55
CA GLN A 115 14.53 -8.21 -10.58
C GLN A 115 13.79 -7.63 -11.80
N ARG A 116 14.09 -8.15 -13.00
CA ARG A 116 13.49 -7.68 -14.26
C ARG A 116 11.96 -7.78 -14.23
N GLU A 117 11.44 -8.94 -13.81
CA GLU A 117 10.01 -9.22 -13.64
C GLU A 117 9.28 -8.14 -12.82
N VAL A 118 9.89 -7.69 -11.72
CA VAL A 118 9.30 -6.68 -10.83
C VAL A 118 9.41 -5.29 -11.44
N LYS A 119 10.55 -4.94 -12.04
CA LYS A 119 10.73 -3.66 -12.75
C LYS A 119 9.74 -3.50 -13.90
N ASP A 120 9.50 -4.57 -14.65
CA ASP A 120 8.59 -4.56 -15.78
C ASP A 120 7.15 -4.35 -15.30
N TRP A 121 6.72 -5.02 -14.23
CA TRP A 121 5.40 -4.83 -13.62
C TRP A 121 5.07 -3.35 -13.33
N PHE A 122 6.04 -2.58 -12.81
CA PHE A 122 5.84 -1.16 -12.50
C PHE A 122 6.07 -0.21 -13.70
N ARG A 123 6.73 -0.67 -14.77
CA ARG A 123 6.98 0.14 -15.97
C ARG A 123 5.77 0.23 -16.89
N HIS A 124 5.01 -0.86 -16.99
CA HIS A 124 3.87 -1.04 -17.88
C HIS A 124 2.60 -0.31 -17.35
N PRO A 125 2.21 0.85 -17.94
CA PRO A 125 1.02 1.60 -17.52
C PRO A 125 -0.30 0.84 -17.70
N GLU A 126 -0.35 -0.16 -18.56
CA GLU A 126 -1.49 -1.09 -18.74
C GLU A 126 -1.79 -1.90 -17.47
N ASN A 127 -0.80 -2.10 -16.59
CA ASN A 127 -1.01 -2.73 -15.29
C ASN A 127 -1.62 -1.77 -14.25
N TYR A 128 -1.75 -0.48 -14.58
CA TYR A 128 -2.28 0.54 -13.69
C TYR A 128 -3.83 0.55 -13.73
N GLN A 129 -4.46 -0.21 -12.84
CA GLN A 129 -5.94 -0.29 -12.76
C GLN A 129 -6.61 0.89 -12.01
N GLY A 130 -5.92 2.03 -11.87
CA GLY A 130 -6.31 3.12 -10.96
C GLY A 130 -6.66 4.47 -11.60
N ILE A 131 -6.62 4.58 -12.93
CA ILE A 131 -7.16 5.71 -13.68
C ILE A 131 -8.15 5.08 -14.64
N PRO A 132 -9.44 5.51 -14.72
CA PRO A 132 -10.24 5.14 -15.86
C PRO A 132 -9.43 5.61 -17.06
N THR A 133 -8.94 4.68 -17.88
CA THR A 133 -8.47 4.99 -19.23
C THR A 133 -9.45 6.04 -19.72
N ARG A 134 -8.95 7.26 -19.96
CA ARG A 134 -9.73 8.34 -20.57
C ARG A 134 -10.51 7.61 -21.63
N THR A 135 -11.82 7.46 -21.42
CA THR A 135 -12.69 6.84 -22.41
C THR A 135 -12.26 7.55 -23.66
N GLU A 136 -11.70 6.81 -24.62
CA GLU A 136 -11.57 7.36 -25.97
C GLU A 136 -12.87 8.11 -26.17
N PRO A 137 -12.85 9.42 -26.50
CA PRO A 137 -14.09 10.12 -26.74
C PRO A 137 -14.80 9.20 -27.70
N LYS A 138 -15.91 8.57 -27.28
CA LYS A 138 -16.69 7.68 -28.13
C LYS A 138 -16.88 8.55 -29.34
N ALA A 139 -16.11 8.28 -30.41
CA ALA A 139 -16.15 9.09 -31.60
C ALA A 139 -17.62 9.09 -31.90
N PHE A 140 -18.27 10.25 -31.78
CA PHE A 140 -19.72 10.37 -31.80
C PHE A 140 -20.15 9.57 -33.00
N GLY A 141 -20.65 8.37 -32.71
CA GLY A 141 -20.52 7.25 -33.61
C GLY A 141 -21.61 7.44 -34.62
N VAL A 142 -21.32 8.25 -35.62
CA VAL A 142 -22.02 8.22 -36.89
C VAL A 142 -21.90 6.78 -37.33
N ASN A 143 -22.92 5.99 -37.01
CA ASN A 143 -23.03 4.62 -37.44
C ASN A 143 -23.11 4.71 -38.96
N VAL A 144 -21.98 4.53 -39.63
CA VAL A 144 -21.88 4.50 -41.09
C VAL A 144 -22.86 3.45 -41.63
N ASP A 145 -23.14 2.41 -40.85
CA ASP A 145 -24.17 1.40 -41.07
C ASP A 145 -25.61 1.95 -41.04
N LEU A 146 -25.93 2.90 -40.15
CA LEU A 146 -27.23 3.56 -40.14
C LEU A 146 -27.37 4.51 -41.33
N ILE A 147 -26.30 5.20 -41.72
CA ILE A 147 -26.32 6.09 -42.89
C ILE A 147 -26.50 5.27 -44.18
N SER A 148 -25.78 4.16 -44.34
CA SER A 148 -25.90 3.30 -45.51
C SER A 148 -27.28 2.62 -45.60
N GLN A 149 -27.87 2.24 -44.46
CA GLN A 149 -29.23 1.70 -44.41
C GLN A 149 -30.30 2.76 -44.70
N LEU A 150 -30.12 4.00 -44.25
CA LEU A 150 -31.01 5.12 -44.58
C LEU A 150 -30.91 5.52 -46.06
N GLU A 151 -29.71 5.52 -46.65
CA GLU A 151 -29.53 5.78 -48.08
C GLU A 151 -30.21 4.69 -48.93
N LYS A 152 -30.06 3.42 -48.55
CA LYS A 152 -30.71 2.30 -49.25
C LYS A 152 -32.23 2.35 -49.13
N LYS A 153 -32.76 2.79 -47.98
CA LYS A 153 -34.21 2.96 -47.76
C LYS A 153 -34.79 4.19 -48.46
N SER A 154 -33.98 5.22 -48.71
CA SER A 154 -34.39 6.48 -49.34
C SER A 154 -34.29 6.47 -50.89
N ARG A 155 -33.78 5.40 -51.51
CA ARG A 155 -33.86 5.20 -52.96
C ARG A 155 -35.07 4.30 -53.28
N PRO A 156 -36.26 4.87 -53.56
CA PRO A 156 -37.35 4.08 -54.12
C PRO A 156 -36.89 3.52 -55.47
N GLY A 157 -37.11 2.22 -55.68
CA GLY A 157 -36.86 1.56 -56.95
C GLY A 157 -37.51 2.34 -58.07
N LYS A 158 -36.69 2.86 -58.99
CA LYS A 158 -37.10 3.09 -60.36
C LYS A 158 -36.91 1.77 -61.10
N GLY A 159 -38.00 1.18 -61.56
CA GLY A 159 -38.04 -0.06 -62.32
C GLY A 159 -39.36 -0.76 -62.09
#